data_AF-A0A3N5T370-F1
#
_entry.id   AF-A0A3N5T370-F1
#
_cell.length_a   1.000
_cell.length_b   1.000
_cell.length_c   1.000
_cell.angle_alpha   90.00
_cell.angle_beta   90.00
_cell.angle_gamma   90.00
#
_symmetry.space_group_name_H-M   'P 1'
#
loop_
_entity.id
_entity.type
_entity.pdbx_description
1 polymer ?
#
loop_
_entity_poly.entity_id
_entity_poly.type
_entity_poly.pdbx_seq_one_letter_code
_entity_poly.pdbx_strand_id
1 'polypeptide(L)'
;MVFWQRLLRNLGLWPHRGQKRLSFHADETLIDTLQLLAERERRTKEAVATDLLGQAILKRQASDTHLHHWETLSAREQQVAALICLNYTNAQIANLLGLSPETIKTHVRNVLIKFKLRRKAELRRALEDWDFNSWVDPPSG
;
A
#
# COMPACT_ATOMS: atom_id res chain seq x y z
N MET A 1 4.64 -27.29 41.93
CA MET A 1 4.65 -25.93 41.32
C MET A 1 3.61 -25.83 40.18
N VAL A 2 2.30 -25.90 40.49
CA VAL A 2 1.18 -25.90 39.50
C VAL A 2 0.24 -24.70 39.73
N PHE A 3 0.50 -23.90 40.77
CA PHE A 3 -0.35 -22.80 41.21
C PHE A 3 -0.36 -21.64 40.21
N TRP A 4 0.83 -21.26 39.72
CA TRP A 4 0.98 -20.20 38.72
C TRP A 4 0.34 -20.54 37.37
N GLN A 5 0.31 -21.81 36.98
CA GLN A 5 -0.33 -22.25 35.74
C GLN A 5 -1.87 -22.17 35.80
N ARG A 6 -2.48 -22.43 36.97
CA ARG A 6 -3.93 -22.28 37.17
C ARG A 6 -4.37 -20.82 37.29
N LEU A 7 -3.55 -19.99 37.94
CA LEU A 7 -3.82 -18.56 38.12
C LEU A 7 -3.83 -17.79 36.78
N LEU A 8 -2.88 -18.09 35.89
CA LEU A 8 -2.79 -17.45 34.57
C LEU A 8 -3.94 -17.85 33.63
N ARG A 9 -4.53 -19.03 33.82
CA ARG A 9 -5.65 -19.53 33.02
C ARG A 9 -6.98 -18.85 33.39
N ASN A 10 -7.19 -18.52 34.67
CA ASN A 10 -8.39 -17.82 35.15
C ASN A 10 -8.36 -16.31 34.88
N LEU A 11 -7.18 -15.72 34.68
CA LEU A 11 -7.01 -14.28 34.42
C LEU A 11 -7.16 -13.90 32.94
N GLY A 12 -7.38 -14.87 32.03
CA GLY A 12 -7.52 -14.60 30.59
C GLY A 12 -6.25 -14.05 29.90
N LEU A 13 -5.12 -14.01 30.63
CA LEU A 13 -3.84 -13.46 30.16
C LEU A 13 -2.98 -14.48 29.40
N TRP A 14 -3.50 -15.68 29.17
CA TRP A 14 -2.87 -16.59 28.22
C TRP A 14 -3.23 -16.15 26.81
N PRO A 15 -2.26 -15.83 25.94
CA PRO A 15 -2.56 -15.62 24.54
C PRO A 15 -3.02 -16.97 23.99
N HIS A 16 -4.34 -17.16 23.90
CA HIS A 16 -4.91 -18.10 22.95
C HIS A 16 -4.54 -17.59 21.56
N ARG A 17 -3.29 -17.84 21.16
CA ARG A 17 -2.90 -17.90 19.76
C ARG A 17 -3.46 -19.22 19.23
N GLY A 18 -4.79 -19.35 19.29
CA GLY A 18 -5.52 -20.34 18.52
C GLY A 18 -5.12 -20.07 17.09
N GLN A 19 -4.29 -20.95 16.56
CA GLN A 19 -3.82 -20.90 15.20
C GLN A 19 -5.07 -21.13 14.36
N LYS A 20 -5.78 -20.05 14.01
CA LYS A 20 -6.82 -20.07 12.99
C LYS A 20 -6.11 -20.55 11.73
N ARG A 21 -6.14 -21.86 11.50
CA ARG A 21 -5.76 -22.45 10.22
C ARG A 21 -6.86 -22.02 9.26
N LEU A 22 -6.66 -20.87 8.64
CA LEU A 22 -7.38 -20.51 7.43
C LEU A 22 -6.99 -21.57 6.40
N SER A 23 -7.93 -22.45 6.07
CA SER A 23 -7.75 -23.45 5.03
C SER A 23 -7.92 -22.76 3.69
N PHE A 24 -6.82 -22.53 2.99
CA PHE A 24 -6.83 -22.09 1.59
C PHE A 24 -6.73 -23.35 0.72
N HIS A 25 -7.61 -23.47 -0.27
CA HIS A 25 -7.46 -24.46 -1.33
C HIS A 25 -6.49 -23.88 -2.36
N ALA A 26 -5.27 -24.41 -2.40
CA ALA A 26 -4.38 -24.23 -3.54
C ALA A 26 -4.76 -25.28 -4.59
N ASP A 27 -4.98 -24.83 -5.83
CA ASP A 27 -5.14 -25.77 -6.94
C ASP A 27 -3.80 -26.45 -7.28
N GLU A 28 -3.88 -27.50 -8.09
CA GLU A 28 -2.71 -28.29 -8.50
C GLU A 28 -1.67 -27.42 -9.20
N THR A 29 -2.10 -26.48 -10.03
CA THR A 29 -1.19 -25.59 -10.78
C THR A 29 -0.37 -24.67 -9.87
N LEU A 30 -0.98 -24.15 -8.80
CA LEU A 30 -0.31 -23.29 -7.83
C LEU A 30 0.68 -24.11 -6.99
N ILE A 31 0.31 -25.33 -6.60
CA ILE A 31 1.20 -26.23 -5.86
C ILE A 31 2.43 -26.59 -6.69
N ASP A 32 2.24 -26.88 -7.99
CA ASP A 32 3.33 -27.18 -8.92
C ASP A 32 4.24 -25.97 -9.14
N THR A 33 3.64 -24.78 -9.29
CA THR A 33 4.39 -23.53 -9.41
C THR A 33 5.22 -23.26 -8.16
N LEU A 34 4.65 -23.45 -6.97
CA LEU A 34 5.36 -23.32 -5.70
C LEU A 34 6.49 -24.35 -5.57
N GLN A 35 6.27 -25.60 -6.03
CA GLN A 35 7.31 -26.62 -6.06
C GLN A 35 8.48 -26.21 -6.96
N LEU A 36 8.19 -25.73 -8.17
CA LEU A 36 9.21 -25.30 -9.12
C LEU A 36 10.03 -24.12 -8.57
N LEU A 37 9.37 -23.14 -7.93
CA LEU A 37 10.05 -22.03 -7.27
C LEU A 37 10.90 -22.50 -6.08
N ALA A 38 10.37 -23.41 -5.27
CA ALA A 38 11.07 -23.98 -4.12
C ALA A 38 12.36 -24.72 -4.53
N GLU A 39 12.30 -25.52 -5.59
CA GLU A 39 13.46 -26.22 -6.15
C GLU A 39 14.51 -25.23 -6.70
N ARG A 40 14.07 -24.22 -7.44
CA ARG A 40 14.95 -23.17 -8.00
C ARG A 40 15.66 -22.37 -6.91
N GLU A 41 14.95 -22.03 -5.84
CA GLU A 41 15.48 -21.25 -4.71
C GLU A 41 16.18 -22.11 -3.65
N ARG A 42 16.14 -23.45 -3.77
CA ARG A 42 16.62 -24.42 -2.77
C ARG A 42 15.99 -24.19 -1.38
N ARG A 43 14.68 -23.91 -1.37
CA ARG A 43 13.87 -23.66 -0.17
C ARG A 43 12.75 -24.70 -0.09
N THR A 44 12.07 -24.78 1.05
CA THR A 44 10.84 -25.60 1.15
C THR A 44 9.66 -24.86 0.55
N LYS A 45 8.64 -25.60 0.08
CA LYS A 45 7.40 -25.02 -0.45
C LYS A 45 6.74 -24.08 0.56
N GLU A 46 6.74 -24.48 1.84
CA GLU A 46 6.14 -23.71 2.93
C GLU A 46 6.88 -22.39 3.15
N ALA A 47 8.22 -22.40 3.06
CA ALA A 47 9.02 -21.20 3.23
C ALA A 47 8.78 -20.20 2.08
N VAL A 48 8.73 -20.69 0.84
CA VAL A 48 8.40 -19.87 -0.34
C VAL A 48 6.98 -19.34 -0.27
N ALA A 49 6.00 -20.20 0.04
CA ALA A 49 4.60 -19.79 0.16
C ALA A 49 4.39 -18.76 1.28
N THR A 50 5.01 -18.95 2.43
CA THR A 50 4.91 -18.00 3.56
C THR A 50 5.48 -16.64 3.18
N ASP A 51 6.62 -16.61 2.50
CA ASP A 51 7.28 -15.39 2.05
C ASP A 51 6.44 -14.65 0.99
N LEU A 52 5.98 -15.35 -0.05
CA LEU A 52 5.12 -14.78 -1.09
C LEU A 52 3.79 -14.27 -0.53
N LEU A 53 3.14 -15.03 0.35
CA LEU A 53 1.91 -14.58 1.02
C LEU A 53 2.17 -13.37 1.92
N GLY A 54 3.29 -13.37 2.67
CA GLY A 54 3.69 -12.22 3.49
C GLY A 54 3.88 -10.96 2.64
N GLN A 55 4.61 -11.07 1.53
CA GLN A 55 4.81 -9.98 0.58
C GLN A 55 3.48 -9.52 -0.06
N ALA A 56 2.61 -10.45 -0.46
CA ALA A 56 1.31 -10.13 -1.04
C ALA A 56 0.38 -9.40 -0.06
N ILE A 57 0.34 -9.84 1.21
CA ILE A 57 -0.43 -9.18 2.27
C ILE A 57 0.12 -7.78 2.52
N LEU A 58 1.43 -7.63 2.65
CA LEU A 58 2.05 -6.31 2.83
C LEU A 58 1.77 -5.38 1.65
N LYS A 59 1.86 -5.88 0.42
CA LYS A 59 1.52 -5.13 -0.79
C LYS A 59 0.06 -4.67 -0.74
N ARG A 60 -0.87 -5.58 -0.42
CA ARG A 60 -2.30 -5.25 -0.33
C ARG A 60 -2.60 -4.20 0.75
N GLN A 61 -2.01 -4.34 1.94
CA GLN A 61 -2.16 -3.36 3.02
C GLN A 61 -1.61 -1.98 2.66
N ALA A 62 -0.47 -1.94 1.95
CA ALA A 62 0.08 -0.69 1.43
C ALA A 62 -0.89 -0.04 0.43
N SER A 63 -1.42 -0.81 -0.53
CA SER A 63 -2.42 -0.33 -1.49
C SER A 63 -3.68 0.22 -0.80
N ASP A 64 -4.21 -0.51 0.20
CA ASP A 64 -5.40 -0.07 0.95
C ASP A 64 -5.10 1.24 1.73
N THR A 65 -3.90 1.36 2.31
CA THR A 65 -3.46 2.59 3.00
C THR A 65 -3.35 3.77 2.03
N HIS A 66 -2.79 3.55 0.84
CA HIS A 66 -2.67 4.58 -0.19
C HIS A 66 -4.03 5.04 -0.71
N LEU A 67 -4.96 4.10 -0.92
CA LEU A 67 -6.34 4.41 -1.30
C LEU A 67 -7.03 5.24 -0.21
N HIS A 68 -6.89 4.85 1.06
CA HIS A 68 -7.45 5.62 2.16
C HIS A 68 -6.90 7.06 2.20
N HIS A 69 -5.58 7.25 2.07
CA HIS A 69 -4.99 8.58 1.99
C HIS A 69 -5.51 9.36 0.78
N TRP A 70 -5.68 8.71 -0.38
CA TRP A 70 -6.23 9.31 -1.59
C TRP A 70 -7.66 9.83 -1.39
N GLU A 71 -8.52 9.07 -0.70
CA GLU A 71 -9.89 9.46 -0.38
C GLU A 71 -9.96 10.66 0.57
N THR A 72 -8.93 10.89 1.40
CA THR A 72 -8.87 12.09 2.25
C THR A 72 -8.45 13.37 1.51
N LEU A 73 -7.96 13.26 0.28
CA LEU A 73 -7.61 14.41 -0.54
C LEU A 73 -8.88 15.10 -1.06
N SER A 74 -8.89 16.43 -1.03
CA SER A 74 -9.87 17.22 -1.79
C SER A 74 -9.67 17.02 -3.29
N ALA A 75 -10.70 17.31 -4.10
CA ALA A 75 -10.62 17.21 -5.55
C ALA A 75 -9.40 17.96 -6.14
N ARG A 76 -9.09 19.15 -5.62
CA ARG A 76 -7.91 19.93 -6.06
C ARG A 76 -6.59 19.28 -5.65
N GLU A 77 -6.52 18.70 -4.46
CA GLU A 77 -5.34 17.96 -4.00
C GLU A 77 -5.13 16.67 -4.80
N GLN A 78 -6.20 15.96 -5.20
CA GLN A 78 -6.12 14.80 -6.08
C GLN A 78 -5.55 15.17 -7.45
N GLN A 79 -6.03 16.27 -8.06
CA GLN A 79 -5.47 16.79 -9.32
C GLN A 79 -3.97 17.08 -9.19
N VAL A 80 -3.57 17.76 -8.12
CA VAL A 80 -2.15 18.08 -7.87
C VAL A 80 -1.34 16.80 -7.63
N ALA A 81 -1.85 15.84 -6.85
CA ALA A 81 -1.18 14.57 -6.60
C ALA A 81 -0.98 13.75 -7.88
N ALA A 82 -1.99 13.64 -8.74
CA ALA A 82 -1.91 12.98 -10.03
C ALA A 82 -0.83 13.60 -10.92
N LEU A 83 -0.82 14.94 -11.06
CA LEU A 83 0.18 15.64 -11.87
C LEU A 83 1.60 15.51 -11.28
N ILE A 84 1.75 15.43 -9.95
CA ILE A 84 3.05 15.10 -9.34
C ILE A 84 3.51 13.70 -9.76
N CYS A 85 2.61 12.72 -9.75
CA CYS A 85 2.90 11.34 -10.13
C CYS A 85 3.27 11.20 -11.61
N LEU A 86 2.66 12.02 -12.46
CA LEU A 86 3.02 12.21 -13.88
C LEU A 86 4.30 13.05 -14.10
N ASN A 87 5.04 13.34 -13.02
CA ASN A 87 6.33 14.01 -13.02
C ASN A 87 6.32 15.50 -13.41
N TYR A 88 5.17 16.18 -13.36
CA TYR A 88 5.11 17.63 -13.56
C TYR A 88 5.78 18.42 -12.41
N THR A 89 6.37 19.57 -12.76
CA THR A 89 6.92 20.55 -11.82
C THR A 89 5.82 21.46 -11.26
N ASN A 90 6.06 22.12 -10.14
CA ASN A 90 5.06 23.01 -9.55
C ASN A 90 4.65 24.16 -10.50
N ALA A 91 5.58 24.64 -11.33
CA ALA A 91 5.31 25.66 -12.33
C ALA A 91 4.42 25.13 -13.47
N GLN A 92 4.68 23.91 -13.96
CA GLN A 92 3.84 23.28 -14.97
C GLN A 92 2.43 22.98 -14.42
N ILE A 93 2.33 22.47 -13.20
CA ILE A 93 1.04 22.23 -12.52
C ILE A 93 0.27 23.54 -12.33
N ALA A 94 0.97 24.62 -11.93
CA ALA A 94 0.37 25.95 -11.78
C ALA A 94 -0.23 26.42 -13.11
N ASN A 95 0.52 26.30 -14.20
CA ASN A 95 0.05 26.65 -15.54
C ASN A 95 -1.15 25.80 -15.98
N LEU A 96 -1.09 24.47 -15.82
CA LEU A 96 -2.17 23.55 -16.19
C LEU A 96 -3.47 23.80 -15.42
N LEU A 97 -3.36 24.18 -14.15
CA LEU A 97 -4.51 24.39 -13.27
C LEU A 97 -4.99 25.84 -13.20
N GLY A 98 -4.31 26.78 -13.87
CA GLY A 98 -4.61 28.21 -13.81
C GLY A 98 -4.40 28.83 -12.42
N LEU A 99 -3.41 28.35 -11.66
CA LEU A 99 -3.14 28.75 -10.27
C LEU A 99 -1.73 29.36 -10.14
N SER A 100 -1.46 30.04 -9.01
CA SER A 100 -0.11 30.52 -8.72
C SER A 100 0.82 29.37 -8.28
N PRO A 101 2.15 29.46 -8.55
CA PRO A 101 3.11 28.49 -8.03
C PRO A 101 3.10 28.35 -6.49
N GLU A 102 2.80 29.43 -5.76
CA GLU A 102 2.65 29.41 -4.30
C GLU A 102 1.43 28.61 -3.85
N THR A 103 0.30 28.76 -4.55
CA THR A 103 -0.90 27.96 -4.32
C THR A 103 -0.61 26.47 -4.52
N ILE A 104 0.14 26.11 -5.58
CA ILE A 104 0.56 24.73 -5.82
C ILE A 104 1.48 24.21 -4.71
N LYS A 105 2.43 25.02 -4.21
CA LYS A 105 3.27 24.63 -3.05
C LYS A 105 2.42 24.27 -1.82
N THR A 106 1.37 25.04 -1.55
CA THR A 106 0.43 24.75 -0.46
C THR A 106 -0.31 23.43 -0.68
N HIS A 107 -0.87 23.19 -1.87
CA HIS A 107 -1.51 21.91 -2.17
C HIS A 107 -0.53 20.73 -2.08
N VAL A 108 0.69 20.86 -2.62
CA VAL A 108 1.75 19.84 -2.51
C VAL A 108 2.03 19.53 -1.03
N ARG A 109 2.17 20.56 -0.20
CA ARG A 109 2.40 20.38 1.25
C ARG A 109 1.26 19.59 1.90
N ASN A 110 0.02 19.95 1.62
CA ASN A 110 -1.14 19.28 2.20
C ASN A 110 -1.25 17.82 1.75
N VAL A 111 -1.01 17.53 0.46
CA VAL A 111 -0.95 16.17 -0.08
C VAL A 111 0.10 15.35 0.68
N LEU A 112 1.32 15.88 0.81
CA LEU A 112 2.41 15.18 1.51
C LEU A 112 2.07 14.94 2.99
N ILE A 113 1.44 15.91 3.67
CA ILE A 113 0.99 15.74 5.06
C ILE A 113 -0.06 14.63 5.17
N LYS A 114 -1.07 14.62 4.30
CA LYS A 114 -2.14 13.60 4.31
C LYS A 114 -1.62 12.20 4.00
N PHE A 115 -0.61 12.10 3.13
CA PHE A 115 0.10 10.84 2.84
C PHE A 115 1.18 10.48 3.87
N LYS A 116 1.47 11.35 4.83
CA LYS A 116 2.57 11.22 5.82
C LYS A 116 3.95 11.09 5.18
N LEU A 117 4.17 11.80 4.08
CA LEU A 117 5.42 11.81 3.30
C LEU A 117 6.16 13.12 3.44
N ARG A 118 7.46 13.10 3.12
CA ARG A 118 8.33 14.30 3.19
C ARG A 118 8.64 14.87 1.82
N ARG A 119 8.62 14.03 0.77
CA ARG A 119 9.11 14.41 -0.57
C ARG A 119 8.14 13.95 -1.65
N LYS A 120 8.03 14.74 -2.73
CA LYS A 120 7.26 14.36 -3.94
C LYS A 120 7.69 13.02 -4.52
N ALA A 121 8.99 12.69 -4.47
CA ALA A 121 9.49 11.41 -4.95
C ALA A 121 8.93 10.21 -4.17
N GLU A 122 8.67 10.37 -2.87
CA GLU A 122 8.03 9.33 -2.06
C GLU A 122 6.57 9.14 -2.48
N LEU A 123 5.87 10.23 -2.83
CA LEU A 123 4.49 10.16 -3.32
C LEU A 123 4.42 9.39 -4.65
N ARG A 124 5.36 9.65 -5.57
CA ARG A 124 5.44 8.92 -6.85
C ARG A 124 5.65 7.43 -6.63
N ARG A 125 6.53 7.05 -5.70
CA ARG A 125 6.77 5.66 -5.35
C ARG A 125 5.55 5.02 -4.70
N ALA A 126 4.89 5.72 -3.77
CA ALA A 126 3.70 5.19 -3.11
C ALA A 126 2.58 4.89 -4.11
N LEU A 127 2.45 5.69 -5.16
CA LEU A 127 1.40 5.58 -6.17
C LEU A 127 1.93 5.05 -7.51
N GLU A 128 3.04 4.30 -7.53
CA GLU A 128 3.68 3.84 -8.77
C GLU A 128 2.82 2.84 -9.56
N ASP A 129 2.04 2.03 -8.83
CA ASP A 129 1.13 1.03 -9.39
C ASP A 129 -0.19 1.65 -9.91
N TRP A 130 -0.38 2.97 -9.78
CA TRP A 130 -1.61 3.66 -10.17
C TRP A 130 -1.47 4.29 -11.57
N ASP A 131 -2.52 4.15 -12.40
CA ASP A 131 -2.58 4.82 -13.71
C ASP A 131 -3.20 6.22 -13.57
N PHE A 132 -2.38 7.25 -13.79
CA PHE A 132 -2.79 8.65 -13.77
C PHE A 132 -2.91 9.26 -15.17
N ASN A 133 -2.71 8.49 -16.25
CA ASN A 133 -2.76 9.06 -17.60
C ASN A 133 -4.13 9.68 -17.93
N SER A 134 -5.21 9.14 -17.36
CA SER A 134 -6.58 9.67 -17.48
C SER A 134 -6.81 11.02 -16.78
N TRP A 135 -5.88 11.49 -15.94
CA TRP A 135 -5.98 12.78 -15.23
C TRP A 135 -5.42 13.97 -16.01
N VAL A 136 -4.76 13.73 -17.14
CA VAL A 136 -4.15 14.78 -17.97
C VAL A 136 -5.15 15.38 -18.96
N ASP A 137 -6.23 14.65 -19.28
CA ASP A 137 -7.27 15.14 -20.16
C ASP A 137 -8.29 15.97 -19.35
N PRO A 138 -8.34 17.31 -19.50
CA PRO A 138 -9.51 18.04 -19.05
C PRO A 138 -10.74 17.50 -19.79
N PRO A 139 -11.93 17.42 -19.15
CA PRO A 139 -13.15 17.13 -19.89
C PRO A 139 -13.23 18.10 -21.07
N SER A 140 -13.24 17.52 -22.26
CA SER A 140 -13.32 18.29 -23.50
C SER A 140 -14.73 18.84 -23.63
N GLY A 141 -14.94 20.08 -23.20
CA GLY A 141 -16.19 20.82 -23.39
C GLY A 141 -17.20 20.66 -22.26
#